data_AF-A0A660NQP4-F1
#
_entry.id   AF-A0A660NQP4-F1
#
_cell.length_a   1.000
_cell.length_b   1.000
_cell.length_c   1.000
_cell.angle_alpha   90.00
_cell.angle_beta   90.00
_cell.angle_gamma   90.00
#
_symmetry.space_group_name_H-M   'P 1'
#
loop_
_entity.id
_entity.type
_entity.pdbx_description
1 polymer ?
#
loop_
_entity_poly.entity_id
_entity_poly.type
_entity_poly.pdbx_seq_one_letter_code
_entity_poly.pdbx_strand_id
1 'polypeptide(L)'
;QFMALDAVADGTATVVETIFENRFMHVQELRRLGANIRIEGNTAIVQGVPRLSGATVMATDLRASAGLVIAGLAARGETTVERIYHLDRGYEQMELRLQALGAQIERVKGQGL
;
A
#
# COMPACT_ATOMS: atom_id res chain seq x y z
N GLN A 1 -5.71 1.27 -3.05
CA GLN A 1 -6.19 0.09 -2.29
C GLN A 1 -6.42 -1.09 -3.21
N PHE A 2 -7.29 -0.99 -4.23
CA PHE A 2 -7.46 -2.07 -5.22
C PHE A 2 -6.15 -2.55 -5.84
N MET A 3 -5.24 -1.64 -6.20
CA MET A 3 -3.91 -2.05 -6.70
C MET A 3 -3.08 -2.90 -5.72
N ALA A 4 -3.30 -2.81 -4.41
CA ALA A 4 -2.65 -3.69 -3.44
C ALA A 4 -3.23 -5.11 -3.47
N LEU A 5 -4.55 -5.23 -3.71
CA LEU A 5 -5.21 -6.51 -3.98
C LEU A 5 -4.72 -7.09 -5.31
N ASP A 6 -4.75 -6.28 -6.38
CA ASP A 6 -4.34 -6.70 -7.72
C ASP A 6 -2.88 -7.19 -7.76
N ALA A 7 -2.02 -6.60 -6.92
CA ALA A 7 -0.61 -6.98 -6.82
C ALA A 7 -0.38 -8.44 -6.37
N VAL A 8 -1.37 -9.07 -5.73
CA VAL A 8 -1.30 -10.48 -5.26
C VAL A 8 -2.40 -11.36 -5.87
N ALA A 9 -3.21 -10.83 -6.79
CA ALA A 9 -4.25 -11.57 -7.47
C ALA A 9 -3.66 -12.48 -8.57
N ASP A 10 -4.43 -13.44 -9.06
CA ASP A 10 -4.01 -14.23 -10.22
C ASP A 10 -4.27 -13.47 -11.54
N GLY A 11 -3.24 -13.35 -12.37
CA GLY A 11 -3.33 -12.75 -13.71
C GLY A 11 -2.94 -11.27 -13.78
N THR A 12 -3.60 -10.53 -14.67
CA THR A 12 -3.29 -9.13 -14.96
C THR A 12 -4.55 -8.27 -14.81
N ALA A 13 -4.43 -7.19 -14.05
CA ALA A 13 -5.46 -6.17 -13.89
C ALA A 13 -5.02 -4.84 -14.52
N THR A 14 -6.00 -4.05 -14.95
CA THR A 14 -5.78 -2.70 -15.48
C THR A 14 -6.60 -1.71 -14.67
N VAL A 15 -5.92 -0.72 -14.10
CA VAL A 15 -6.53 0.38 -13.34
C VAL A 15 -6.39 1.66 -14.14
N VAL A 16 -7.52 2.28 -14.51
CA VAL A 16 -7.55 3.55 -15.24
C VAL A 16 -8.03 4.65 -14.29
N GLU A 17 -7.24 5.70 -14.11
CA GLU A 17 -7.60 6.87 -13.30
C GLU A 17 -8.02 8.01 -14.23
N THR A 18 -9.27 8.45 -14.13
CA THR A 18 -9.86 9.47 -15.01
C THR A 18 -10.14 10.79 -14.31
N ILE A 19 -9.96 10.84 -12.98
CA ILE A 19 -10.32 11.99 -12.16
C ILE A 19 -9.08 12.78 -11.72
N PHE A 20 -7.97 12.10 -11.40
CA PHE A 20 -6.77 12.74 -10.87
C PHE A 20 -5.50 12.33 -11.62
N GLU A 21 -4.86 13.28 -12.30
CA GLU A 21 -3.69 13.02 -13.18
C GLU A 21 -2.46 12.44 -12.46
N ASN A 22 -2.32 12.64 -11.15
CA ASN A 22 -1.14 12.25 -10.37
C ASN A 22 -1.44 11.22 -9.26
N ARG A 23 -2.44 10.35 -9.44
CA ARG A 23 -2.89 9.45 -8.36
C ARG A 23 -2.15 8.12 -8.23
N PHE A 24 -1.09 7.90 -9.00
CA PHE A 24 -0.28 6.68 -8.94
C PHE A 24 1.02 6.81 -8.13
N MET A 25 1.14 7.83 -7.27
CA MET A 25 2.32 8.03 -6.41
C MET A 25 2.66 6.78 -5.56
N HIS A 26 1.65 6.04 -5.12
CA HIS A 26 1.80 4.82 -4.33
C HIS A 26 2.37 3.62 -5.11
N VAL A 27 2.45 3.68 -6.44
CA VAL A 27 2.96 2.57 -7.26
C VAL A 27 4.44 2.30 -6.98
N GLN A 28 5.25 3.34 -6.77
CA GLN A 28 6.67 3.15 -6.47
C GLN A 28 6.86 2.41 -5.15
N GLU A 29 6.01 2.71 -4.16
CA GLU A 29 6.06 2.06 -2.84
C GLU A 29 5.54 0.62 -2.89
N LEU A 30 4.51 0.33 -3.69
CA LEU A 30 4.10 -1.05 -3.96
C LEU A 30 5.19 -1.84 -4.68
N ARG A 31 5.92 -1.22 -5.62
CA ARG A 31 7.08 -1.85 -6.28
C ARG A 31 8.22 -2.14 -5.30
N ARG A 32 8.43 -1.31 -4.27
CA ARG A 32 9.40 -1.60 -3.18
C ARG A 32 9.01 -2.86 -2.40
N LEU A 33 7.72 -3.14 -2.28
CA LEU A 33 7.20 -4.41 -1.72
C LEU A 33 7.26 -5.58 -2.72
N GLY A 34 7.79 -5.38 -3.91
CA GLY A 34 7.92 -6.42 -4.95
C GLY A 34 6.73 -6.54 -5.90
N ALA A 35 5.79 -5.60 -5.91
CA ALA A 35 4.68 -5.62 -6.86
C ALA A 35 5.17 -5.38 -8.30
N ASN A 36 4.61 -6.11 -9.27
CA ASN A 36 4.87 -5.90 -10.69
C ASN A 36 3.79 -5.00 -11.31
N ILE A 37 4.12 -3.71 -11.44
CA ILE A 37 3.19 -2.68 -11.91
C ILE A 37 3.88 -1.85 -12.99
N ARG A 38 3.22 -1.60 -14.10
CA ARG A 38 3.64 -0.66 -15.15
C ARG A 38 2.64 0.49 -15.26
N ILE A 39 3.12 1.72 -15.43
CA ILE A 39 2.27 2.89 -15.66
C ILE A 39 2.41 3.34 -17.11
N GLU A 40 1.28 3.58 -17.77
CA GLU A 40 1.17 4.13 -19.12
C GLU A 40 0.14 5.26 -19.11
N GLY A 41 0.63 6.51 -19.03
CA GLY A 41 -0.23 7.68 -18.86
C GLY A 41 -1.07 7.59 -17.57
N ASN A 42 -2.40 7.60 -17.73
CA ASN A 42 -3.35 7.48 -16.63
C ASN A 42 -3.80 6.03 -16.36
N THR A 43 -3.10 5.06 -16.94
CA THR A 43 -3.38 3.63 -16.77
C THR A 43 -2.25 2.93 -16.02
N ALA A 44 -2.58 2.11 -15.03
CA ALA A 44 -1.66 1.20 -14.36
C ALA A 44 -2.02 -0.25 -14.72
N ILE A 45 -1.05 -1.01 -15.21
CA ILE A 45 -1.15 -2.43 -15.52
C ILE A 45 -0.46 -3.18 -14.39
N VAL A 46 -1.23 -3.96 -13.63
CA VAL A 46 -0.76 -4.72 -12.47
C VAL A 46 -0.75 -6.19 -12.84
N GLN A 47 0.43 -6.81 -12.84
CA GLN A 47 0.56 -8.25 -12.93
C GLN A 47 0.73 -8.81 -11.52
N GLY A 48 -0.18 -9.67 -11.10
CA GLY A 48 -0.12 -10.24 -9.78
C GLY A 48 1.13 -11.09 -9.56
N VAL A 49 1.68 -11.01 -8.36
CA VAL A 49 2.85 -11.79 -7.92
C VAL A 49 2.45 -12.76 -6.81
N PRO A 50 3.14 -13.92 -6.68
CA PRO A 50 2.77 -14.92 -5.67
C PRO A 50 2.83 -14.42 -4.22
N ARG A 51 3.65 -13.40 -3.96
CA ARG A 51 3.77 -12.74 -2.65
C ARG A 51 4.48 -11.40 -2.79
N LEU A 52 4.12 -10.48 -1.91
CA LEU A 52 4.93 -9.29 -1.63
C LEU A 52 6.01 -9.61 -0.59
N SER A 53 7.04 -8.78 -0.52
CA SER A 53 8.11 -8.84 0.47
C SER A 53 8.13 -7.56 1.30
N GLY A 54 8.19 -7.70 2.62
CA GLY A 54 8.19 -6.58 3.53
C GLY A 54 9.39 -5.66 3.31
N ALA A 55 9.15 -4.35 3.38
CA ALA A 55 10.16 -3.32 3.23
C ALA A 55 9.72 -2.03 3.94
N THR A 56 10.63 -1.07 4.07
CA THR A 56 10.25 0.30 4.46
C THR A 56 9.67 1.03 3.25
N VAL A 57 8.45 1.54 3.42
CA VAL A 57 7.69 2.31 2.43
C VAL A 57 7.17 3.62 3.02
N MET A 58 6.91 4.61 2.18
CA MET A 58 6.45 5.94 2.60
C MET A 58 5.01 6.23 2.16
N ALA A 59 4.15 6.60 3.10
CA ALA A 59 2.83 7.11 2.76
C ALA A 59 2.92 8.49 2.05
N THR A 60 2.27 8.62 0.88
CA THR A 60 2.23 9.86 0.10
C THR A 60 0.93 10.65 0.28
N ASP A 61 -0.16 9.95 0.59
CA ASP A 61 -1.50 10.52 0.74
C ASP A 61 -2.43 9.58 1.53
N LEU A 62 -3.67 10.03 1.75
CA LEU A 62 -4.66 9.31 2.55
C LEU A 62 -5.01 7.93 1.98
N ARG A 63 -5.24 7.78 0.67
CA ARG A 63 -5.68 6.49 0.11
C ARG A 63 -4.50 5.58 -0.21
N ALA A 64 -3.36 6.17 -0.55
CA ALA A 64 -2.09 5.47 -0.66
C ALA A 64 -1.69 4.82 0.67
N SER A 65 -1.73 5.57 1.78
CA SER A 65 -1.36 5.05 3.10
C SER A 65 -2.15 3.82 3.50
N ALA A 66 -3.48 3.85 3.37
CA ALA A 66 -4.33 2.68 3.62
C ALA A 66 -4.01 1.51 2.69
N GLY A 67 -3.69 1.79 1.41
CA GLY A 67 -3.26 0.77 0.46
C GLY A 67 -1.94 0.10 0.84
N LEU A 68 -0.97 0.86 1.33
CA LEU A 68 0.33 0.34 1.77
C LEU A 68 0.23 -0.47 3.07
N VAL A 69 -0.66 -0.09 4.00
CA VAL A 69 -0.97 -0.90 5.18
C VAL A 69 -1.52 -2.27 4.75
N ILE A 70 -2.50 -2.30 3.84
CA ILE A 70 -3.06 -3.56 3.32
C ILE A 70 -1.99 -4.40 2.60
N ALA A 71 -1.17 -3.76 1.76
CA ALA A 71 -0.08 -4.45 1.07
C ALA A 71 0.95 -5.04 2.05
N GLY A 72 1.29 -4.30 3.11
CA GLY A 72 2.20 -4.75 4.16
C GLY A 72 1.66 -5.96 4.93
N LEU A 73 0.35 -6.00 5.21
CA LEU A 73 -0.30 -7.17 5.84
C LEU A 73 -0.28 -8.42 4.95
N ALA A 74 -0.28 -8.25 3.63
CA ALA A 74 -0.16 -9.35 2.67
C ALA A 74 1.29 -9.74 2.36
N ALA A 75 2.27 -8.92 2.76
CA ALA A 75 3.67 -9.15 2.47
C ALA A 75 4.30 -10.16 3.44
N ARG A 76 5.32 -10.87 2.96
CA ARG A 76 6.15 -11.74 3.80
C ARG A 76 7.25 -10.91 4.46
N GLY A 77 7.39 -11.05 5.78
CA GLY A 77 8.38 -10.32 6.56
C GLY A 77 7.78 -9.07 7.18
N GLU A 78 8.63 -8.12 7.57
CA GLU A 78 8.22 -6.90 8.24
C GLU A 78 8.08 -5.74 7.25
N THR A 79 6.98 -5.01 7.33
CA THR A 79 6.76 -3.78 6.56
C THR A 79 6.66 -2.59 7.51
N THR A 80 7.51 -1.59 7.31
CA THR A 80 7.43 -0.32 8.04
C THR A 80 6.82 0.73 7.12
N VAL A 81 5.67 1.30 7.51
CA VAL A 81 5.03 2.39 6.75
C VAL A 81 5.33 3.73 7.43
N GLU A 82 6.22 4.51 6.82
CA GLU A 82 6.59 5.84 7.31
C GLU A 82 5.60 6.91 6.87
N ARG A 83 5.67 8.08 7.52
CA ARG A 83 4.79 9.25 7.27
C ARG A 83 3.31 8.92 7.36
N ILE A 84 2.97 7.98 8.25
CA ILE A 84 1.62 7.43 8.37
C ILE A 84 0.56 8.45 8.84
N TYR A 85 0.94 9.67 9.23
CA TYR A 85 0.01 10.76 9.57
C TYR A 85 -0.97 11.11 8.44
N HIS A 86 -0.64 10.77 7.18
CA HIS A 86 -1.59 10.89 6.06
C HIS A 86 -2.84 10.02 6.24
N LEU A 87 -2.71 8.86 6.90
CA LEU A 87 -3.79 7.90 7.14
C LEU A 87 -4.84 8.48 8.09
N ASP A 88 -4.38 9.20 9.11
CA ASP A 88 -5.21 9.72 10.21
C ASP A 88 -6.21 10.79 9.73
N ARG A 89 -6.01 11.33 8.51
CA ARG A 89 -6.92 12.28 7.86
C ARG A 89 -8.25 11.66 7.41
N GLY A 90 -8.39 10.33 7.42
CA GLY A 90 -9.61 9.67 6.95
C GLY A 90 -9.82 8.24 7.42
N TYR A 91 -8.91 7.72 8.25
CA TYR A 91 -9.09 6.46 8.96
C TYR A 91 -8.81 6.68 10.45
N GLU A 92 -9.81 6.41 11.27
CA GLU A 92 -9.69 6.48 12.72
C GLU A 92 -9.16 5.17 13.28
N GLN A 93 -7.97 5.21 13.90
CA GLN A 93 -7.36 4.09 14.63
C GLN A 93 -7.38 2.78 13.82
N MET A 94 -6.97 2.85 12.55
CA MET A 94 -7.02 1.71 11.63
C MET A 94 -6.25 0.51 12.18
N GLU A 95 -5.11 0.73 12.83
CA GLU A 95 -4.33 -0.30 13.48
C GLU A 95 -5.12 -1.07 14.54
N LEU A 96 -5.91 -0.40 15.38
CA LEU A 96 -6.69 -1.05 16.43
C LEU A 96 -7.83 -1.89 15.82
N ARG A 97 -8.49 -1.35 14.78
CA ARG A 97 -9.56 -2.06 14.07
C ARG A 97 -9.02 -3.31 13.36
N LEU A 98 -7.83 -3.23 12.76
CA LEU A 98 -7.18 -4.36 12.12
C LEU A 98 -6.65 -5.38 13.13
N GLN A 99 -6.06 -4.95 14.24
CA GLN A 99 -5.67 -5.83 15.35
C GLN A 99 -6.87 -6.62 15.88
N ALA A 100 -8.04 -5.98 16.02
CA ALA A 100 -9.27 -6.66 16.43
C ALA A 100 -9.73 -7.75 15.44
N LEU A 101 -9.27 -7.69 14.18
CA LEU A 101 -9.49 -8.71 13.15
C LEU A 101 -8.35 -9.74 13.08
N GLY A 102 -7.35 -9.66 13.96
CA GLY A 102 -6.21 -10.58 14.03
C GLY A 102 -4.96 -10.14 13.27
N ALA A 103 -4.91 -8.89 12.77
CA ALA A 103 -3.72 -8.39 12.09
C ALA A 103 -2.55 -8.18 13.07
N GLN A 104 -1.36 -8.63 12.68
CA GLN A 104 -0.11 -8.30 13.36
C GLN A 104 0.39 -6.94 12.87
N ILE A 105 -0.06 -5.89 13.52
CA ILE A 105 0.28 -4.50 13.20
C ILE A 105 0.41 -3.72 14.49
N GLU A 106 1.32 -2.76 14.54
CA GLU A 106 1.43 -1.81 15.64
C GLU A 106 1.76 -0.42 15.11
N ARG A 107 1.31 0.61 15.82
CA ARG A 107 1.72 1.99 15.56
C ARG A 107 2.82 2.35 16.54
N VAL A 108 4.03 2.49 16.02
CA VAL A 108 5.19 2.92 16.80
C VAL A 108 5.39 4.43 16.70
N LYS A 109 5.85 5.05 17.79
CA LYS A 109 6.40 6.41 17.70
C LYS A 109 7.77 6.31 17.04
N GLY A 110 8.05 7.16 16.06
CA GLY A 110 9.39 7.21 15.47
C GLY A 110 10.42 7.48 16.56
N GLN A 111 11.52 6.71 16.56
CA GLN A 111 12.72 7.12 17.28
C GLN A 111 13.24 8.36 16.55
N GLY A 112 12.86 9.54 17.05
CA GLY A 112 13.51 10.78 16.66
C GLY A 112 14.98 10.68 17.06
N LEU A 113 15.87 11.03 16.13
CA LEU A 113 17.12 11.68 16.51
C LEU A 113 16.80 13.02 17.16
#